data_AF-A0A194PXW1-F1
#
_entry.id   AF-A0A194PXW1-F1
#
_cell.length_a   1.000
_cell.length_b   1.000
_cell.length_c   1.000
_cell.angle_alpha   90.00
_cell.angle_beta   90.00
_cell.angle_gamma   90.00
#
_symmetry.space_group_name_H-M   'P 1'
#
loop_
_entity.id
_entity.type
_entity.pdbx_description
1 polymer ?
#
loop_
_entity_poly.entity_id
_entity_poly.type
_entity_poly.pdbx_seq_one_letter_code
_entity_poly.pdbx_strand_id
1 'polypeptide(L)'
;MSGGQLAIADKPEGGYCSATCIDKVCLQNEINKPEIKTSDLYATCNLPKRFEHPHWFNGYGCQKSNQHPLYRTTSSEYGWYPPGVHSVTSVFHPAGQKFTNHLSAAGMYRNYSLNTGMDPVGYP
;
A
#
# COMPACT_ATOMS: atom_id res chain seq x y z
N MET A 1 50.65 -45.75 12.03
CA MET A 1 49.72 -44.82 12.69
C MET A 1 49.73 -43.53 11.87
N SER A 2 49.09 -43.48 10.71
CA SER A 2 47.67 -43.20 10.44
C SER A 2 47.15 -41.93 11.13
N GLY A 3 46.89 -40.91 10.31
CA GLY A 3 45.89 -39.86 10.59
C GLY A 3 46.44 -38.51 11.04
N GLY A 4 47.16 -37.81 10.16
CA GLY A 4 47.31 -36.35 10.30
C GLY A 4 46.01 -35.67 9.88
N GLN A 5 45.42 -34.90 10.80
CA GLN A 5 44.16 -34.16 10.63
C GLN A 5 44.13 -33.37 9.32
N LEU A 6 43.08 -33.64 8.52
CA LEU A 6 42.70 -32.80 7.39
C LEU A 6 42.30 -31.43 7.92
N ALA A 7 43.00 -30.39 7.47
CA ALA A 7 42.62 -29.01 7.68
C ALA A 7 41.19 -28.80 7.16
N ILE A 8 40.31 -28.33 8.05
CA ILE A 8 39.00 -27.83 7.68
C ILE A 8 39.28 -26.59 6.84
N ALA A 9 39.17 -26.71 5.52
CA ALA A 9 39.12 -25.57 4.64
C ALA A 9 37.85 -24.79 5.03
N ASP A 10 38.03 -23.62 5.65
CA ASP A 10 36.96 -22.64 5.77
C ASP A 10 36.46 -22.36 4.35
N LYS A 11 35.31 -22.95 4.00
CA LYS A 11 34.62 -22.62 2.76
C LYS A 11 34.41 -21.11 2.76
N PRO A 12 34.68 -20.39 1.67
CA PRO A 12 34.32 -18.98 1.59
C PRO A 12 32.80 -18.90 1.77
N GLU A 13 32.38 -18.46 2.96
CA GLU A 13 30.99 -18.24 3.28
C GLU A 13 30.54 -17.11 2.36
N GLY A 14 29.66 -17.40 1.42
CA GLY A 14 29.12 -16.39 0.52
C GLY A 14 28.65 -15.19 1.34
N GLY A 15 29.13 -14.00 0.98
CA GLY A 15 28.86 -12.78 1.71
C GLY A 15 27.37 -12.60 1.97
N TYR A 16 27.06 -12.05 3.14
CA TYR A 16 25.69 -11.81 3.56
C TYR A 16 25.05 -10.78 2.63
N CYS A 17 23.78 -11.00 2.27
CA CYS A 17 23.09 -10.38 1.13
C CYS A 17 22.81 -8.85 1.28
N SER A 18 23.30 -8.20 2.33
CA SER A 18 23.20 -6.74 2.50
C SER A 18 24.59 -6.12 2.55
N ALA A 19 24.72 -4.92 1.98
CA ALA A 19 25.97 -4.17 1.99
C ALA A 19 26.48 -3.83 3.41
N THR A 20 25.68 -4.06 4.45
CA THR A 20 25.96 -3.70 5.84
C THR A 20 26.10 -4.88 6.79
N CYS A 21 25.68 -6.09 6.42
CA CYS A 21 25.74 -7.23 7.32
C CYS A 21 27.03 -8.04 7.18
N ILE A 22 27.72 -8.23 8.31
CA ILE A 22 29.04 -8.87 8.40
C ILE A 22 28.92 -10.33 8.88
N ASP A 23 27.77 -10.72 9.45
CA ASP A 23 27.52 -12.05 10.02
C ASP A 23 26.06 -12.51 9.83
N LYS A 24 25.82 -13.83 9.94
CA LYS A 24 24.47 -14.44 9.88
C LYS A 24 23.50 -13.86 10.92
N VAL A 25 24.01 -13.55 12.12
CA VAL A 25 23.21 -12.96 13.20
C VAL A 25 22.76 -11.54 12.83
N CYS A 26 23.66 -10.75 12.25
CA CYS A 26 23.35 -9.39 11.79
C CYS A 26 22.28 -9.43 10.69
N LEU A 27 22.40 -10.35 9.73
CA LEU A 27 21.38 -10.58 8.70
C LEU A 27 20.02 -10.94 9.30
N GLN A 28 19.97 -11.89 10.24
CA GLN A 28 18.72 -12.30 10.90
C GLN A 28 18.07 -11.13 11.64
N ASN A 29 18.86 -10.33 12.35
CA ASN A 29 18.36 -9.14 13.03
C ASN A 29 17.80 -8.11 12.06
N GLU A 30 18.44 -7.91 10.91
CA GLU A 30 17.96 -7.03 9.84
C GLU A 30 16.62 -7.49 9.26
N ILE A 31 16.47 -8.80 9.02
CA ILE A 31 15.22 -9.41 8.52
C ILE A 31 14.09 -9.28 9.55
N ASN A 32 14.42 -9.39 10.84
CA ASN A 32 13.44 -9.25 11.93
C ASN A 32 13.04 -7.79 12.20
N LYS A 33 13.71 -6.80 11.60
CA LYS A 33 13.30 -5.39 11.76
C LYS A 33 11.91 -5.21 11.16
N PRO A 34 11.03 -4.44 11.84
CA PRO A 34 9.76 -4.09 11.26
C PRO A 34 9.98 -3.29 9.97
N GLU A 35 9.12 -3.52 8.98
CA GLU A 35 9.17 -2.75 7.74
C GLU A 35 8.89 -1.27 7.99
N ILE A 36 9.58 -0.42 7.23
CA ILE A 36 9.45 1.04 7.31
C ILE A 36 8.05 1.44 6.85
N LYS A 37 7.36 2.19 7.71
CA LYS A 37 6.04 2.75 7.42
C LYS A 37 6.17 4.22 7.01
N THR A 38 5.10 4.77 6.45
CA THR A 38 5.08 6.20 6.12
C THR A 38 5.09 7.10 7.35
N SER A 39 4.40 6.70 8.43
CA SER A 39 4.38 7.43 9.69
C SER A 39 5.73 7.46 10.41
N ASP A 40 6.60 6.49 10.14
CA ASP A 40 7.96 6.48 10.70
C ASP A 40 8.83 7.59 10.11
N LEU A 41 8.54 8.01 8.87
CA LEU A 41 9.32 9.00 8.11
C LEU A 41 8.66 10.38 8.01
N TYR A 42 7.34 10.43 8.05
CA TYR A 42 6.56 11.66 7.85
C TYR A 42 5.45 11.80 8.89
N ALA A 43 5.07 13.04 9.18
CA ALA A 43 3.87 13.31 9.95
C ALA A 43 2.62 12.95 9.12
N THR A 44 1.87 11.94 9.55
CA THR A 44 0.65 11.47 8.88
C THR A 44 -0.60 11.70 9.73
N CYS A 45 -1.76 11.84 9.09
CA CYS A 45 -3.04 12.00 9.76
C CYS A 45 -4.09 11.08 9.13
N ASN A 46 -4.65 10.15 9.93
CA ASN A 46 -5.73 9.24 9.53
C ASN A 46 -5.47 8.51 8.20
N LEU A 47 -4.22 8.09 7.98
CA LEU A 47 -3.83 7.50 6.71
C LEU A 47 -4.37 6.06 6.60
N PRO A 48 -5.05 5.68 5.50
CA PRO A 48 -5.44 4.31 5.26
C PRO A 48 -4.24 3.38 5.28
N LYS A 49 -4.42 2.17 5.85
CA LYS A 49 -3.32 1.20 6.01
C LYS A 49 -2.59 0.87 4.70
N ARG A 50 -3.28 0.93 3.56
CA ARG A 50 -2.67 0.72 2.24
C ARG A 50 -1.61 1.77 1.90
N PHE A 51 -1.85 3.04 2.25
CA PHE A 51 -0.87 4.10 2.04
C PHE A 51 0.19 4.11 3.13
N GLU A 52 -0.18 3.68 4.34
CA GLU A 52 0.75 3.54 5.48
C GLU A 52 1.89 2.53 5.23
N HIS A 53 1.58 1.48 4.46
CA HIS A 53 2.46 0.37 4.17
C HIS A 53 2.72 0.25 2.65
N PRO A 54 3.83 0.82 2.13
CA PRO A 54 4.13 0.81 0.70
C PRO A 54 4.24 -0.60 0.10
N HIS A 55 4.67 -1.60 0.89
CA HIS A 55 4.74 -3.00 0.44
C HIS A 55 3.37 -3.58 0.04
N TRP A 56 2.27 -2.94 0.46
CA TRP A 56 0.91 -3.40 0.14
C TRP A 56 0.52 -3.08 -1.31
N PHE A 57 1.31 -2.26 -2.00
CA PHE A 57 1.15 -2.01 -3.43
C PHE A 57 1.73 -3.16 -4.25
N ASN A 58 0.83 -4.00 -4.78
CA ASN A 58 1.15 -5.17 -5.57
C ASN A 58 0.62 -5.07 -7.00
N GLY A 59 1.20 -5.84 -7.91
CA GLY A 59 0.75 -5.97 -9.30
C GLY A 59 1.43 -5.02 -10.29
N TYR A 60 2.49 -4.34 -9.87
CA TYR A 60 3.28 -3.46 -10.74
C TYR A 60 4.22 -4.27 -11.64
N GLY A 61 4.61 -3.69 -12.77
CA GLY A 61 5.41 -4.39 -13.78
C GLY A 61 6.70 -5.02 -13.23
N CYS A 62 7.43 -4.32 -12.36
CA CYS A 62 8.67 -4.83 -11.77
C CYS A 62 8.48 -6.05 -10.84
N GLN A 63 7.25 -6.30 -10.37
CA GLN A 63 6.92 -7.41 -9.47
C GLN A 63 6.41 -8.65 -10.23
N LYS A 64 5.78 -8.44 -11.40
CA LYS A 64 5.01 -9.48 -12.10
C LYS A 64 5.50 -9.78 -13.51
N SER A 65 6.19 -8.84 -14.15
CA SER A 65 6.50 -8.95 -15.56
C SER A 65 7.60 -9.98 -15.81
N ASN A 66 7.27 -10.97 -16.63
CA ASN A 66 8.24 -11.88 -17.26
C ASN A 66 8.56 -11.42 -18.70
N GLN A 67 8.26 -10.16 -19.06
CA GLN A 67 8.49 -9.66 -20.41
C GLN A 67 10.00 -9.57 -20.68
N HIS A 68 10.40 -10.13 -21.81
CA HIS A 68 11.79 -10.08 -22.24
C HIS A 68 12.23 -8.62 -22.46
N PRO A 69 13.41 -8.19 -21.95
CA PRO A 69 13.84 -6.80 -22.01
C PRO A 69 13.87 -6.20 -23.43
N LEU A 70 14.19 -7.02 -24.45
CA LEU A 70 14.24 -6.58 -25.85
C LEU A 70 12.86 -6.17 -26.42
N TYR A 71 11.77 -6.71 -25.87
CA TYR A 71 10.41 -6.48 -26.37
C TYR A 71 9.62 -5.52 -25.48
N ARG A 72 10.28 -4.76 -24.61
CA ARG A 72 9.65 -3.77 -23.74
C ARG A 72 9.37 -2.50 -24.53
N THR A 73 8.12 -2.04 -24.52
CA THR A 73 7.73 -0.77 -25.16
C THR A 73 7.76 0.37 -24.14
N THR A 74 7.74 1.61 -24.61
CA THR A 74 7.64 2.80 -23.75
C THR A 74 6.34 2.83 -22.96
N SER A 75 5.23 2.37 -23.55
CA SER A 75 3.96 2.23 -22.83
C SER A 75 4.03 1.25 -21.67
N SER A 76 4.89 0.21 -21.74
CA SER A 76 5.12 -0.73 -20.64
C SER A 76 5.85 -0.09 -19.43
N GLU A 77 6.38 1.12 -19.56
CA GLU A 77 6.99 1.85 -18.43
C GLU A 77 5.96 2.43 -17.49
N TYR A 78 4.77 2.79 -18.00
CA TYR A 78 3.69 3.27 -17.16
C TYR A 78 3.19 2.15 -16.24
N GLY A 79 3.11 2.44 -14.94
CA GLY A 79 2.74 1.43 -13.93
C GLY A 79 3.80 0.35 -13.72
N TRP A 80 5.05 0.57 -14.15
CA TRP A 80 6.11 -0.40 -13.93
C TRP A 80 6.56 -0.49 -12.48
N TYR A 81 6.68 0.66 -11.78
CA TYR A 81 7.14 0.71 -10.39
C TYR A 81 5.99 1.03 -9.43
N PRO A 82 5.93 0.35 -8.26
CA PRO A 82 4.98 0.68 -7.20
C PRO A 82 5.34 2.01 -6.53
N PRO A 83 4.35 2.71 -5.94
CA PRO A 83 4.62 3.88 -5.12
C PRO A 83 5.37 3.49 -3.83
N GLY A 84 6.40 4.28 -3.50
CA GLY A 84 7.15 4.19 -2.24
C GLY A 84 6.70 5.23 -1.20
N VAL A 85 7.34 5.20 -0.02
CA VAL A 85 7.04 6.10 1.11
C VAL A 85 7.04 7.58 0.73
N HIS A 86 7.95 7.99 -0.16
CA HIS A 86 8.11 9.38 -0.57
C HIS A 86 7.11 9.83 -1.65
N SER A 87 6.37 8.88 -2.25
CA SER A 87 5.40 9.17 -3.33
C SER A 87 3.95 9.08 -2.88
N VAL A 88 3.67 8.37 -1.79
CA VAL A 88 2.32 8.27 -1.22
C VAL A 88 1.97 9.54 -0.43
N THR A 89 0.68 9.82 -0.27
CA THR A 89 0.22 11.01 0.45
C THR A 89 0.38 10.83 1.95
N SER A 90 0.71 11.90 2.67
CA SER A 90 0.77 11.91 4.14
C SER A 90 -0.61 12.00 4.80
N VAL A 91 -1.60 12.53 4.08
CA VAL A 91 -2.98 12.70 4.55
C VAL A 91 -3.94 12.27 3.45
N PHE A 92 -5.08 11.68 3.84
CA PHE A 92 -6.13 11.25 2.92
C PHE A 92 -7.50 11.66 3.47
N HIS A 93 -8.25 12.43 2.68
CA HIS A 93 -9.59 12.91 3.05
C HIS A 93 -10.65 12.23 2.16
N PRO A 94 -11.12 11.02 2.53
CA PRO A 94 -12.16 10.36 1.76
C PRO A 94 -13.51 11.02 1.98
N ALA A 95 -14.26 11.22 0.89
CA ALA A 95 -15.69 11.53 0.99
C ALA A 95 -16.45 10.25 1.36
N GLY A 96 -16.93 10.17 2.61
CA GLY A 96 -17.73 9.04 3.07
C GLY A 96 -19.14 9.07 2.49
N GLN A 97 -19.50 8.07 1.69
CA GLN A 97 -20.84 7.98 1.07
C GLN A 97 -21.85 7.17 1.88
N LYS A 98 -21.56 6.84 3.14
CA LYS A 98 -22.42 5.98 3.97
C LYS A 98 -23.86 6.49 4.08
N PHE A 99 -24.04 7.77 4.37
CA PHE A 99 -25.36 8.40 4.49
C PHE A 99 -26.09 8.40 3.15
N THR A 100 -25.43 8.88 2.09
CA THR A 100 -26.02 8.96 0.75
C THR A 100 -26.41 7.58 0.23
N ASN A 101 -25.58 6.57 0.40
CA ASN A 101 -25.86 5.20 -0.03
C ASN A 101 -27.06 4.59 0.72
N HIS A 102 -27.19 4.90 2.01
CA HIS A 102 -28.35 4.48 2.79
C HIS A 102 -29.63 5.14 2.27
N LEU A 103 -29.60 6.45 2.00
CA LEU A 103 -30.78 7.17 1.49
C LEU A 103 -31.10 6.79 0.04
N SER A 104 -30.11 6.57 -0.82
CA SER A 104 -30.32 6.22 -2.22
C SER A 104 -31.02 4.86 -2.37
N ALA A 105 -30.80 3.94 -1.42
CA ALA A 105 -31.49 2.65 -1.39
C ALA A 105 -33.01 2.78 -1.19
N ALA A 106 -33.49 3.89 -0.59
CA ALA A 106 -34.92 4.14 -0.40
C ALA A 106 -35.64 4.65 -1.67
N GLY A 107 -34.89 4.97 -2.74
CA GLY A 107 -35.44 5.41 -4.03
C GLY A 107 -35.84 6.89 -4.08
N MET A 108 -36.59 7.26 -5.12
CA MET A 108 -37.02 8.65 -5.34
C MET A 108 -38.14 9.02 -4.37
N TYR A 109 -37.98 10.16 -3.69
CA TYR A 109 -39.02 10.71 -2.82
C TYR A 109 -40.33 10.94 -3.58
N ARG A 110 -41.44 10.60 -2.92
CA ARG A 110 -42.81 10.87 -3.37
C ARG A 110 -43.60 11.49 -2.22
N ASN A 111 -44.30 12.57 -2.51
CA ASN A 111 -45.22 13.18 -1.56
C ASN A 111 -46.60 12.50 -1.67
N TYR A 112 -47.06 11.93 -0.56
CA TYR A 112 -48.42 11.36 -0.41
C TYR A 112 -49.22 12.06 0.70
N SER A 113 -48.84 13.28 1.08
CA SER A 113 -49.55 14.04 2.10
C SER A 113 -50.80 14.73 1.53
N LEU A 114 -51.80 14.97 2.38
CA LEU A 114 -52.97 15.77 2.03
C LEU A 114 -52.69 17.26 2.30
N ASN A 115 -53.21 18.14 1.44
CA ASN A 115 -53.19 19.57 1.71
C ASN A 115 -54.21 19.90 2.81
N THR A 116 -53.72 20.31 3.98
CA THR A 116 -54.54 20.70 5.14
C THR A 116 -54.38 22.17 5.51
N GLY A 117 -53.69 22.95 4.68
CA GLY A 117 -53.59 24.39 4.86
C GLY A 117 -54.97 25.04 4.74
N MET A 118 -55.32 25.90 5.69
CA MET A 118 -56.51 26.76 5.58
C MET A 118 -56.30 27.75 4.43
N ASP A 119 -57.32 27.94 3.60
CA ASP A 119 -57.27 28.95 2.55
C ASP A 119 -57.07 30.33 3.18
N PRO A 120 -56.19 31.18 2.59
CA PRO A 120 -56.02 32.55 3.05
C PRO A 120 -57.34 33.30 2.88
N VAL A 121 -57.74 34.01 3.93
CA VAL A 121 -58.93 34.89 3.92
C VAL A 121 -58.64 36.13 3.07
N GLY A 122 -58.82 36.00 1.75
CA GLY A 122 -58.82 37.11 0.81
C GLY A 122 -58.05 36.85 -0.47
N TYR A 123 -58.77 36.80 -1.59
CA TYR A 123 -58.25 37.28 -2.88
C TYR A 123 -58.57 38.79 -2.97
N PRO A 124 -57.71 39.62 -3.57
CA PRO A 124 -58.06 41.01 -3.89
C PRO A 124 -59.26 41.11 -4.82
#